data_AF-A0A7V9SDR8-F1
#
_entry.id   AF-A0A7V9SDR8-F1
#
_cell.length_a   1.000
_cell.length_b   1.000
_cell.length_c   1.000
_cell.angle_alpha   90.00
_cell.angle_beta   90.00
_cell.angle_gamma   90.00
#
_symmetry.space_group_name_H-M   'P 1'
#
loop_
_entity.id
_entity.type
_entity.pdbx_description
1 polymer ?
#
loop_
_entity_poly.entity_id
_entity_poly.type
_entity_poly.pdbx_seq_one_letter_code
_entity_poly.pdbx_strand_id
1 'polypeptide(L)'
;MDASPSRFQMSIAEFCRATAAWRRRKAEEYDRDERNLRTAAALETLADYILTLPASDSRLLELQRLTGAGEEFVPDQRVLYELGRFRFHQPDTGIDPFLDTLVSLAEADRGEAGHYGGQLPEGDDPWA
;
A
#
# COMPACT_ATOMS: atom_id res chain seq x y z
N MET A 1 21.95 -10.08 -14.67
CA MET A 1 21.34 -10.98 -13.66
C MET A 1 20.07 -10.29 -13.25
N ASP A 2 18.92 -10.76 -13.71
CA ASP A 2 17.66 -10.26 -13.18
C ASP A 2 17.61 -10.74 -11.72
N ALA A 3 17.76 -9.81 -10.79
CA ALA A 3 17.69 -10.12 -9.38
C ALA A 3 16.27 -10.60 -9.08
N SER A 4 16.16 -11.77 -8.45
CA SER A 4 14.88 -12.26 -7.94
C SER A 4 14.20 -11.18 -7.07
N PRO A 5 12.87 -11.09 -7.06
CA PRO A 5 12.15 -10.13 -6.22
C PRO A 5 12.57 -10.24 -4.76
N SER A 6 12.66 -9.10 -4.07
CA SER A 6 12.94 -9.07 -2.64
C SER A 6 11.78 -9.65 -1.83
N ARG A 7 12.04 -10.05 -0.58
CA ARG A 7 10.98 -10.53 0.32
C ARG A 7 9.92 -9.45 0.58
N PHE A 8 10.31 -8.19 0.61
CA PHE A 8 9.37 -7.08 0.74
C PHE A 8 8.47 -6.91 -0.51
N GLN A 9 9.03 -7.04 -1.73
CA GLN A 9 8.23 -7.07 -2.96
C GLN A 9 7.21 -8.22 -2.94
N MET A 10 7.64 -9.40 -2.52
CA MET A 10 6.74 -10.55 -2.35
C MET A 10 5.63 -10.25 -1.35
N SER A 11 5.96 -9.63 -0.21
CA SER A 11 4.97 -9.28 0.82
C SER A 11 3.92 -8.28 0.31
N ILE A 12 4.30 -7.25 -0.45
CA ILE A 12 3.33 -6.33 -1.07
C ILE A 12 2.45 -7.06 -2.09
N ALA A 13 3.05 -7.91 -2.94
CA ALA A 13 2.32 -8.67 -3.94
C ALA A 13 1.30 -9.63 -3.31
N GLU A 14 1.68 -10.32 -2.23
CA GLU A 14 0.79 -11.19 -1.44
C GLU A 14 -0.36 -10.38 -0.82
N PHE A 15 -0.07 -9.21 -0.25
CA PHE A 15 -1.08 -8.31 0.29
C PHE A 15 -2.10 -7.87 -0.77
N CYS A 16 -1.62 -7.48 -1.95
CA CYS A 16 -2.46 -7.08 -3.09
C CYS A 16 -3.37 -8.24 -3.53
N ARG A 17 -2.82 -9.46 -3.64
CA ARG A 17 -3.58 -10.67 -4.02
C ARG A 17 -4.61 -11.05 -2.95
N ALA A 18 -4.30 -10.93 -1.67
CA ALA A 18 -5.26 -11.15 -0.59
C ALA A 18 -6.42 -10.15 -0.64
N THR A 19 -6.11 -8.88 -0.91
CA THR A 19 -7.12 -7.82 -1.07
C THR A 19 -7.98 -8.05 -2.33
N ALA A 20 -7.38 -8.51 -3.43
CA ALA A 20 -8.09 -8.91 -4.65
C ALA A 20 -9.08 -10.06 -4.37
N ALA A 21 -8.64 -11.09 -3.63
CA ALA A 21 -9.51 -12.19 -3.22
C ALA A 21 -10.67 -11.73 -2.34
N TRP A 22 -10.43 -10.78 -1.42
CA TRP A 22 -11.51 -10.15 -0.66
C TRP A 22 -12.48 -9.37 -1.55
N ARG A 23 -12.00 -8.60 -2.53
CA ARG A 23 -12.84 -7.88 -3.49
C ARG A 23 -13.71 -8.82 -4.34
N ARG A 24 -13.20 -9.97 -4.76
CA ARG A 24 -14.03 -10.98 -5.47
C ARG A 24 -15.19 -11.49 -4.61
N ARG A 25 -14.93 -11.82 -3.34
CA ARG A 25 -16.00 -12.19 -2.40
C ARG A 25 -17.03 -11.07 -2.25
N LYS A 26 -16.58 -9.81 -2.17
CA LYS A 26 -17.49 -8.65 -2.15
C LYS A 26 -18.32 -8.51 -3.42
N ALA A 27 -17.78 -8.81 -4.59
CA ALA A 27 -18.58 -8.84 -5.82
C ALA A 27 -19.73 -9.86 -5.69
N GLU A 28 -19.45 -11.07 -5.19
CA GLU A 28 -20.48 -12.10 -4.98
C GLU A 28 -21.56 -11.68 -3.97
N GLU A 29 -21.17 -10.98 -2.90
CA GLU A 29 -22.09 -10.44 -1.88
C GLU A 29 -22.98 -9.30 -2.41
N TYR A 30 -22.51 -8.50 -3.37
CA TYR A 30 -23.18 -7.29 -3.88
C TYR A 30 -23.60 -7.43 -5.35
N ASP A 31 -24.38 -8.46 -5.68
CA ASP A 31 -24.96 -8.70 -7.03
C ASP A 31 -23.94 -8.56 -8.18
N ARG A 32 -22.74 -9.12 -7.97
CA ARG A 32 -21.63 -9.10 -8.93
C ARG A 32 -21.22 -7.69 -9.37
N ASP A 33 -21.23 -6.73 -8.44
CA ASP A 33 -20.75 -5.36 -8.69
C ASP A 33 -19.40 -5.36 -9.42
N GLU A 34 -19.42 -4.96 -10.69
CA GLU A 34 -18.28 -4.99 -11.60
C GLU A 34 -17.12 -4.14 -11.09
N ARG A 35 -17.37 -3.14 -10.24
CA ARG A 35 -16.31 -2.32 -9.62
C ARG A 35 -15.43 -3.16 -8.70
N ASN A 36 -16.01 -4.11 -7.96
CA ASN A 36 -15.25 -5.03 -7.11
C ASN A 36 -14.36 -5.96 -7.96
N LEU A 37 -14.90 -6.50 -9.04
CA LEU A 37 -14.13 -7.36 -9.97
C LEU A 37 -13.00 -6.58 -10.64
N ARG A 38 -13.26 -5.33 -11.05
CA ARG A 38 -12.26 -4.43 -11.63
C ARG A 38 -11.14 -4.13 -10.65
N THR A 39 -11.46 -3.78 -9.40
CA THR A 39 -10.45 -3.56 -8.36
C THR A 39 -9.64 -4.83 -8.11
N ALA A 40 -10.27 -6.01 -8.07
CA ALA A 40 -9.56 -7.28 -7.90
C ALA A 40 -8.54 -7.53 -9.02
N ALA A 41 -8.95 -7.38 -10.29
CA ALA A 41 -8.05 -7.54 -11.43
C ALA A 41 -6.91 -6.50 -11.43
N ALA A 42 -7.22 -5.25 -11.04
CA ALA A 42 -6.24 -4.19 -10.94
C ALA A 42 -5.17 -4.47 -9.87
N LEU A 43 -5.58 -4.99 -8.70
CA LEU A 43 -4.67 -5.36 -7.61
C LEU A 43 -3.78 -6.53 -7.99
N GLU A 44 -4.27 -7.50 -8.77
CA GLU A 44 -3.40 -8.57 -9.30
C GLU A 44 -2.38 -8.02 -10.29
N THR A 45 -2.80 -7.12 -11.18
CA THR A 45 -1.89 -6.47 -12.12
C THR A 45 -0.84 -5.63 -11.38
N LEU A 46 -1.22 -4.96 -10.29
CA LEU A 46 -0.30 -4.22 -9.42
C LEU A 46 0.70 -5.17 -8.73
N ALA A 47 0.23 -6.31 -8.21
CA ALA A 47 1.09 -7.32 -7.60
C ALA A 47 2.16 -7.81 -8.57
N ASP A 48 1.75 -8.14 -9.79
CA ASP A 48 2.68 -8.60 -10.84
C ASP A 48 3.63 -7.47 -11.26
N TYR A 49 3.13 -6.24 -11.42
CA TYR A 49 3.96 -5.06 -11.73
C TYR A 49 5.07 -4.86 -10.70
N ILE A 50 4.75 -4.90 -9.41
CA ILE A 50 5.72 -4.73 -8.32
C ILE A 50 6.83 -5.78 -8.38
N LEU A 51 6.50 -7.02 -8.75
CA LEU A 51 7.47 -8.10 -8.89
C LEU A 51 8.37 -7.93 -10.14
N THR A 52 7.97 -7.14 -11.12
CA THR A 52 8.82 -6.80 -12.29
C THR A 52 9.78 -5.64 -12.04
N LEU A 53 9.54 -4.85 -10.99
CA LEU A 53 10.40 -3.72 -10.67
C LEU A 53 11.76 -4.18 -10.12
N PRO A 54 12.85 -3.44 -10.39
CA PRO A 54 14.13 -3.68 -9.73
C PRO A 54 13.98 -3.57 -8.21
N ALA A 55 14.69 -4.43 -7.45
CA ALA A 55 14.72 -4.32 -5.99
C ALA A 55 15.27 -2.97 -5.48
N SER A 56 15.97 -2.23 -6.35
CA SER A 56 16.47 -0.88 -6.10
C SER A 56 15.52 0.24 -6.55
N ASP A 57 14.29 -0.07 -6.98
CA ASP A 57 13.29 0.97 -7.29
C ASP A 57 13.07 1.83 -6.03
N SER A 58 13.26 3.14 -6.18
CA SER A 58 13.24 4.07 -5.06
C SER A 58 11.91 4.07 -4.31
N ARG A 59 10.79 3.81 -4.99
CA ARG A 59 9.46 3.78 -4.38
C ARG A 59 9.28 2.55 -3.51
N LEU A 60 9.86 1.42 -3.93
CA LEU A 60 9.85 0.19 -3.12
C LEU A 60 10.71 0.32 -1.87
N LEU A 61 11.90 0.91 -2.00
CA LEU A 61 12.76 1.21 -0.86
C LEU A 61 12.07 2.16 0.12
N GLU A 62 11.38 3.16 -0.39
CA GLU A 62 10.68 4.15 0.43
C GLU A 62 9.43 3.57 1.11
N LEU A 63 8.63 2.79 0.40
CA LEU A 63 7.53 2.03 1.01
C LEU A 63 8.05 1.08 2.10
N GLN A 64 9.16 0.39 1.88
CA GLN A 64 9.74 -0.47 2.93
C GLN A 64 10.12 0.32 4.17
N ARG A 65 10.71 1.50 4.00
CA ARG A 65 11.08 2.37 5.11
C ARG A 65 9.86 2.88 5.88
N LEU A 66 8.76 3.18 5.17
CA LEU A 66 7.58 3.83 5.72
C LEU A 66 6.59 2.85 6.33
N THR A 67 6.30 1.74 5.65
CA THR A 67 5.25 0.78 5.99
C THR A 67 5.79 -0.62 6.32
N GLY A 68 7.12 -0.79 6.37
CA GLY A 68 7.73 -2.09 6.59
C GLY A 68 7.91 -2.42 8.07
N ALA A 69 7.61 -3.66 8.45
CA ALA A 69 8.11 -4.29 9.66
C ALA A 69 9.20 -5.30 9.27
N GLY A 70 10.42 -4.80 9.06
CA GLY A 70 11.50 -5.58 8.45
C GLY A 70 11.27 -5.83 6.96
N GLU A 71 10.94 -7.07 6.60
CA GLU A 71 10.62 -7.46 5.20
C GLU A 71 9.12 -7.63 4.97
N GLU A 72 8.29 -7.43 5.99
CA GLU A 72 6.84 -7.54 5.90
C GLU A 72 6.21 -6.19 5.56
N PHE A 73 5.26 -6.18 4.62
CA PHE A 73 4.45 -5.01 4.28
C PHE A 73 3.29 -4.88 5.26
N VAL A 74 3.34 -3.83 6.09
CA VAL A 74 2.36 -3.53 7.13
C VAL A 74 1.85 -2.10 6.91
N PRO A 75 0.95 -1.89 5.94
CA PRO A 75 0.46 -0.55 5.61
C PRO A 75 -0.42 0.03 6.71
N ASP A 76 -0.24 1.32 6.98
CA ASP A 76 -1.14 2.10 7.81
C ASP A 76 -2.48 2.38 7.10
N GLN A 77 -3.39 3.03 7.83
CA GLN A 77 -4.80 3.15 7.43
C GLN A 77 -5.00 3.83 6.07
N ARG A 78 -4.22 4.86 5.70
CA ARG A 78 -4.42 5.55 4.40
C ARG A 78 -4.01 4.67 3.24
N VAL A 79 -2.84 4.03 3.35
CA VAL A 79 -2.33 3.11 2.33
C VAL A 79 -3.28 1.92 2.17
N LEU A 80 -3.72 1.32 3.29
CA LEU A 80 -4.70 0.24 3.32
C LEU A 80 -6.01 0.65 2.61
N TYR A 81 -6.54 1.82 2.96
CA TYR A 81 -7.79 2.32 2.39
C TYR A 81 -7.67 2.59 0.89
N GLU A 82 -6.57 3.19 0.45
CA GLU A 82 -6.33 3.51 -0.96
C GLU A 82 -6.15 2.25 -1.81
N LEU A 83 -5.36 1.27 -1.34
CA LEU A 83 -5.25 -0.05 -1.96
C LEU A 83 -6.62 -0.72 -2.09
N GLY A 84 -7.41 -0.66 -1.02
CA GLY A 84 -8.76 -1.20 -1.00
C GLY A 84 -9.62 -0.66 -2.14
N ARG A 85 -9.51 0.62 -2.50
CA ARG A 85 -10.35 1.28 -3.51
C ARG A 85 -9.70 1.48 -4.88
N PHE A 86 -8.55 0.87 -5.14
CA PHE A 86 -7.84 1.02 -6.40
C PHE A 86 -8.77 0.71 -7.60
N ARG A 87 -8.91 1.67 -8.52
CA ARG A 87 -9.83 1.62 -9.68
C ARG A 87 -11.32 1.38 -9.39
N PHE A 88 -11.74 1.47 -8.13
CA PHE A 88 -13.14 1.26 -7.75
C PHE A 88 -14.04 2.39 -8.28
N HIS A 89 -13.65 3.64 -8.00
CA HIS A 89 -14.34 4.85 -8.46
C HIS A 89 -13.75 5.43 -9.75
N GLN A 90 -12.44 5.32 -9.94
CA GLN A 90 -11.71 5.86 -11.09
C GLN A 90 -11.10 4.71 -11.90
N PRO A 91 -11.82 4.13 -12.87
CA PRO A 91 -11.38 2.91 -13.57
C PRO A 91 -10.02 3.05 -14.28
N ASP A 92 -9.67 4.26 -14.70
CA ASP A 92 -8.51 4.51 -15.57
C ASP A 92 -7.24 4.92 -14.81
N THR A 93 -7.24 4.86 -13.47
CA THR A 93 -6.03 5.16 -12.68
C THR A 93 -4.85 4.29 -13.13
N GLY A 94 -3.74 4.88 -13.54
CA GLY A 94 -2.54 4.16 -13.98
C GLY A 94 -1.88 3.41 -12.83
N ILE A 95 -1.27 2.25 -13.11
CA ILE A 95 -0.59 1.42 -12.08
C ILE A 95 0.66 2.13 -11.55
N ASP A 96 1.48 2.65 -12.46
CA ASP A 96 2.72 3.34 -12.12
C ASP A 96 2.49 4.60 -11.24
N PRO A 97 1.63 5.57 -11.62
CA PRO A 97 1.33 6.72 -10.77
C PRO A 97 0.56 6.36 -9.49
N PHE A 98 -0.11 5.20 -9.46
CA PHE A 98 -0.73 4.72 -8.24
C PHE A 98 0.32 4.30 -7.20
N LEU A 99 1.44 3.71 -7.63
CA LEU A 99 2.54 3.39 -6.74
C LEU A 99 3.14 4.65 -6.09
N ASP A 100 3.28 5.74 -6.86
CA ASP A 100 3.69 7.05 -6.32
C ASP A 100 2.70 7.56 -5.26
N THR A 101 1.40 7.39 -5.53
CA THR A 101 0.34 7.78 -4.58
C THR A 101 0.47 7.01 -3.26
N LEU A 102 0.77 5.72 -3.31
CA LEU A 102 0.97 4.92 -2.08
C LEU A 102 2.15 5.43 -1.25
N VAL A 103 3.25 5.83 -1.90
CA VAL A 103 4.40 6.46 -1.22
C VAL A 103 3.97 7.75 -0.53
N SER A 104 3.31 8.66 -1.25
CA SER A 104 2.86 9.94 -0.67
C SER A 104 1.89 9.77 0.50
N LEU A 105 1.01 8.77 0.45
CA LEU A 105 0.12 8.46 1.57
C LEU A 105 0.87 7.91 2.79
N ALA A 106 1.84 7.02 2.56
CA ALA A 106 2.68 6.47 3.63
C ALA A 106 3.54 7.55 4.30
N GLU A 107 4.04 8.53 3.54
CA GLU A 107 4.76 9.69 4.07
C GLU A 107 3.86 10.54 4.98
N ALA A 108 2.62 10.79 4.55
CA ALA A 108 1.66 11.58 5.31
C ALA A 108 1.27 10.92 6.66
N ASP A 109 1.11 9.59 6.68
CA ASP A 109 0.81 8.85 7.93
C ASP A 109 1.95 8.99 8.97
N ARG A 110 3.21 8.92 8.52
CA ARG A 110 4.39 9.15 9.38
C ARG A 110 4.50 10.59 9.90
N GLY A 111 4.18 11.57 9.06
CA GLY A 111 4.17 12.98 9.45
C GLY A 111 3.16 13.26 10.58
N GLU A 112 2.00 12.60 10.53
CA GLU A 112 0.96 12.73 11.57
C GLU A 112 1.28 11.95 12.84
N ALA A 113 1.88 10.76 12.74
CA ALA A 113 2.38 10.03 13.92
C ALA A 113 3.42 10.85 14.72
N GLY A 114 4.24 11.66 14.04
CA GLY A 114 5.15 12.62 14.67
C GLY A 114 4.50 13.90 15.21
N HIS A 115 3.20 14.09 15.02
CA HIS A 115 2.43 15.26 15.52
C HIS A 115 1.46 14.91 16.65
N TYR A 116 1.31 13.63 16.99
CA TYR A 116 0.74 13.19 18.27
C TYR A 116 1.76 13.38 19.41
N GLY A 117 2.14 14.63 19.58
CA GLY A 117 3.11 15.14 20.55
C GLY A 117 3.16 16.66 20.45
N GLY A 118 2.00 17.29 20.24
CA GLY A 118 1.88 18.75 20.30
C GLY A 118 2.63 19.27 21.52
N GLN A 119 3.30 20.42 21.36
CA GLN A 119 4.23 21.00 22.33
C GLN A 119 3.79 20.70 23.77
N LEU A 120 4.45 19.74 24.42
CA LEU A 120 4.18 19.44 25.82
C LEU A 120 4.44 20.72 26.62
N PRO A 121 3.57 21.06 27.59
CA PRO A 121 3.86 22.16 28.51
C PRO A 121 5.28 21.99 29.10
N GLU A 122 5.97 23.11 29.29
CA GLU A 122 7.31 23.12 29.87
C GLU A 122 7.29 22.38 31.22
N GLY A 123 7.98 21.22 31.29
CA GLY A 123 8.07 20.39 32.49
C GLY A 123 7.51 18.96 32.40
N ASP A 124 6.82 18.59 31.33
CA ASP A 124 6.16 17.27 31.19
C ASP A 124 6.81 16.35 30.14
N ASP A 125 8.10 16.51 29.84
CA ASP A 125 8.85 15.54 29.01
C ASP A 125 9.23 14.30 29.86
N PRO A 126 8.68 13.10 29.58
CA PRO A 126 9.02 11.88 30.32
C PRO A 126 10.40 11.31 29.94
N TRP A 127 11.14 11.97 29.04
CA TRP A 127 12.47 11.55 28.57
C TRP A 127 13.56 12.62 28.79
N ALA A 128 13.28 13.70 29.54
CA ALA A 128 14.28 14.68 29.97
C ALA A 128 15.16 14.19 31.13
#